data_AF-A0A9E0NFF5-F1
#
_entry.id   AF-A0A9E0NFF5-F1
#
_cell.length_a   1.000
_cell.length_b   1.000
_cell.length_c   1.000
_cell.angle_alpha   90.00
_cell.angle_beta   90.00
_cell.angle_gamma   90.00
#
_symmetry.space_group_name_H-M   'P 1'
#
loop_
_entity.id
_entity.type
_entity.pdbx_description
1 polymer ?
#
loop_
_entity_poly.entity_id
_entity_poly.type
_entity_poly.pdbx_seq_one_letter_code
_entity_poly.pdbx_strand_id
1 'polypeptide(L)'
;MGTARIGVASFVLAGLTGCGEVSERPPDAGQVERGPATVTVYGPTGPVQGANVLFYDELGAVTAMLLSDGAGHASAEVSPGASVAVVQARTGLSEVSIILAIAPGDQLAIGAPPVVRDSSGDGFFVTLPERTLGRIYRASTRCGNGFGVSYAMVPVGRSFPCTGPFTINAIAEGAGAGGSTVPIGQLVSTGHVLVGTPMEVVTAAGTWAPIDPLAVSYSSIPGGVTRGELSVVSLDAGVEQWTSGALFTVTGAAQAINHAHPQFGDTTSYATWLGKADGTLPQVVYERSAPASSYGLAAAPALLPWISAGSFDVATSTAHWLATGDGAVDAAEIRIDYQRTGLAVTYRVVAPAVAGTTSAVVPVLPASVVGDLAPTAADTVYVAPRLIRYGDGAGYPAARARWLGDQAVIRAGRVDLPRVTVSGDPFPTELAPP
;
A
#
# COMPACT_ATOMS: atom_id res chain seq x y z
N MET A 1 -39.02 -47.54 -38.90
CA MET A 1 -38.51 -48.39 -39.99
C MET A 1 -37.31 -47.69 -40.60
N GLY A 2 -36.14 -48.32 -40.63
CA GLY A 2 -34.90 -47.75 -41.16
C GLY A 2 -33.68 -48.00 -40.28
N THR A 3 -33.11 -49.19 -40.40
CA THR A 3 -31.82 -49.64 -39.84
C THR A 3 -30.66 -49.41 -40.82
N ALA A 4 -29.49 -48.97 -40.35
CA ALA A 4 -28.12 -49.32 -40.81
C ALA A 4 -27.12 -48.70 -39.81
N ARG A 5 -26.22 -49.40 -39.08
CA ARG A 5 -25.03 -50.23 -39.43
C ARG A 5 -24.01 -49.48 -40.30
N ILE A 6 -22.67 -49.52 -40.18
CA ILE A 6 -21.61 -50.13 -39.33
C ILE A 6 -20.32 -49.36 -39.71
N GLY A 7 -19.31 -49.25 -38.83
CA GLY A 7 -17.96 -48.84 -39.23
C GLY A 7 -16.91 -49.14 -38.16
N VAL A 8 -16.31 -50.33 -38.25
CA VAL A 8 -15.22 -50.86 -37.42
C VAL A 8 -13.87 -50.37 -37.95
N ALA A 9 -12.92 -50.07 -37.06
CA ALA A 9 -11.49 -50.20 -37.36
C ALA A 9 -10.73 -50.68 -36.12
N SER A 10 -10.37 -51.96 -36.13
CA SER A 10 -9.35 -52.55 -35.26
C SER A 10 -7.98 -52.35 -35.88
N PHE A 11 -6.97 -52.04 -35.08
CA PHE A 11 -5.55 -52.28 -35.41
C PHE A 11 -4.91 -53.11 -34.29
N VAL A 12 -4.20 -54.14 -34.75
CA VAL A 12 -3.44 -55.20 -34.07
C VAL A 12 -2.05 -55.11 -34.75
N LEU A 13 -0.85 -55.19 -34.16
CA LEU A 13 -0.24 -56.09 -33.18
C LEU A 13 1.20 -55.58 -32.83
N ALA A 14 1.74 -55.99 -31.68
CA ALA A 14 3.14 -56.31 -31.28
C ALA A 14 4.35 -55.52 -31.85
N GLY A 15 5.42 -55.22 -31.12
CA GLY A 15 5.93 -55.62 -29.80
C GLY A 15 7.46 -55.46 -29.83
N LEU A 16 8.11 -55.16 -28.69
CA LEU A 16 9.51 -55.52 -28.43
C LEU A 16 9.87 -55.24 -26.96
N THR A 17 10.39 -56.29 -26.35
CA THR A 17 10.96 -56.42 -25.01
C THR A 17 12.16 -55.50 -24.79
N GLY A 18 12.10 -54.67 -23.74
CA GLY A 18 13.27 -54.05 -23.12
C GLY A 18 13.16 -54.20 -21.60
N CYS A 19 13.99 -55.07 -21.03
CA CYS A 19 14.15 -55.19 -19.58
C CYS A 19 14.85 -53.92 -19.05
N GLY A 20 14.07 -53.01 -18.49
CA GLY A 20 14.56 -51.95 -17.61
C GLY A 20 13.68 -51.97 -16.37
N GLU A 21 14.28 -52.04 -15.19
CA GLU A 21 13.56 -51.89 -13.92
C GLU A 21 12.75 -50.59 -13.98
N VAL A 22 11.43 -50.74 -14.10
CA VAL A 22 10.51 -49.64 -13.86
C VAL A 22 10.56 -49.42 -12.36
N SER A 23 11.32 -48.40 -11.95
CA SER A 23 11.14 -47.81 -10.63
C SER A 23 9.67 -47.42 -10.53
N GLU A 24 8.89 -48.19 -9.78
CA GLU A 24 7.51 -47.86 -9.38
C GLU A 24 7.50 -46.70 -8.37
N ARG A 25 8.30 -45.66 -8.62
CA ARG A 25 8.04 -44.38 -7.98
C ARG A 25 6.87 -43.78 -8.75
N PRO A 26 5.71 -43.55 -8.10
CA PRO A 26 4.66 -42.74 -8.71
C PRO A 26 5.32 -41.42 -9.18
N PRO A 27 4.85 -40.78 -10.26
CA PRO A 27 5.29 -39.42 -10.55
C PRO A 27 5.10 -38.63 -9.26
N ASP A 28 6.22 -38.17 -8.65
CA ASP A 28 6.18 -37.40 -7.43
C ASP A 28 5.15 -36.30 -7.67
N ALA A 29 4.04 -36.33 -6.94
CA ALA A 29 3.11 -35.21 -6.89
C ALA A 29 3.99 -33.99 -6.63
N GLY A 30 4.03 -33.08 -7.61
CA GLY A 30 5.12 -32.13 -7.81
C GLY A 30 5.65 -31.62 -6.50
N GLN A 31 6.94 -31.84 -6.23
CA GLN A 31 7.58 -31.26 -5.07
C GLN A 31 7.30 -29.77 -5.12
N VAL A 32 6.44 -29.32 -4.22
CA VAL A 32 6.16 -27.91 -4.04
C VAL A 32 7.48 -27.34 -3.53
N GLU A 33 8.28 -26.79 -4.44
CA GLU A 33 9.63 -26.34 -4.12
C GLU A 33 9.52 -25.28 -3.02
N ARG A 34 9.97 -25.65 -1.82
CA ARG A 34 10.22 -24.68 -0.76
C ARG A 34 11.39 -23.81 -1.19
N GLY A 35 11.31 -22.55 -0.85
CA GLY A 35 12.41 -21.61 -1.09
C GLY A 35 12.33 -20.44 -0.13
N PRO A 36 13.38 -19.59 -0.11
CA PRO A 36 13.48 -18.50 0.82
C PRO A 36 12.47 -17.40 0.46
N ALA A 37 11.76 -16.88 1.46
CA ALA A 37 11.06 -15.60 1.38
C ALA A 37 11.70 -14.63 2.38
N THR A 38 11.95 -13.39 1.95
CA THR A 38 12.58 -12.36 2.76
C THR A 38 11.59 -11.25 3.09
N VAL A 39 11.55 -10.84 4.35
CA VAL A 39 10.78 -9.70 4.85
C VAL A 39 11.72 -8.61 5.31
N THR A 40 11.49 -7.39 4.85
CA THR A 40 12.13 -6.18 5.37
C THR A 40 11.14 -5.42 6.24
N VAL A 41 11.48 -5.18 7.50
CA VAL A 41 10.64 -4.47 8.46
C VAL A 41 11.09 -3.03 8.60
N TYR A 42 10.20 -2.10 8.28
CA TYR A 42 10.43 -0.67 8.43
C TYR A 42 9.60 -0.06 9.57
N GLY A 43 10.20 0.93 10.22
CA GLY A 43 9.61 1.79 11.23
C GLY A 43 9.71 3.25 10.81
N PRO A 44 9.31 4.20 11.68
CA PRO A 44 9.28 5.62 11.34
C PRO A 44 10.63 6.21 10.94
N THR A 45 11.73 5.65 11.44
CA THR A 45 13.08 6.19 11.32
C THR A 45 14.00 5.35 10.44
N GLY A 46 13.58 4.18 9.98
CA GLY A 46 14.52 3.21 9.41
C GLY A 46 14.00 1.79 9.37
N PRO A 47 14.82 0.88 8.82
CA PRO A 47 14.69 -0.53 9.12
C PRO A 47 14.69 -0.76 10.64
N VAL A 48 13.87 -1.70 11.10
CA VAL A 48 13.74 -2.04 12.53
C VAL A 48 14.54 -3.30 12.79
N GLN A 49 15.58 -3.19 13.61
CA GLN A 49 16.27 -4.35 14.16
C GLN A 49 15.48 -4.95 15.32
N GLY A 50 15.44 -6.27 15.41
CA GLY A 50 14.83 -6.99 16.54
C GLY A 50 13.30 -7.06 16.50
N ALA A 51 12.66 -6.77 15.37
CA ALA A 51 11.23 -7.00 15.20
C ALA A 51 10.95 -8.52 15.13
N ASN A 52 9.89 -8.98 15.79
CA ASN A 52 9.46 -10.37 15.72
C ASN A 52 8.80 -10.64 14.36
N VAL A 53 9.37 -11.59 13.61
CA VAL A 53 8.87 -12.05 12.31
C VAL A 53 8.54 -13.54 12.41
N LEU A 54 7.28 -13.89 12.16
CA LEU A 54 6.77 -15.24 12.24
C LEU A 54 6.38 -15.72 10.85
N PHE A 55 6.93 -16.85 10.44
CA PHE A 55 6.54 -17.52 9.20
C PHE A 55 5.62 -18.69 9.54
N TYR A 56 4.58 -18.84 8.74
CA TYR A 56 3.55 -19.86 8.87
C TYR A 56 3.54 -20.72 7.60
N ASP A 57 3.25 -22.01 7.75
CA ASP A 57 2.89 -22.84 6.59
C ASP A 57 1.49 -22.48 6.06
N GLU A 58 1.09 -23.13 4.98
CA GLU A 58 -0.22 -22.95 4.34
C GLU A 58 -1.42 -23.37 5.22
N LEU A 59 -1.17 -24.10 6.31
CA LEU A 59 -2.18 -24.52 7.29
C LEU A 59 -2.23 -23.61 8.53
N GLY A 60 -1.35 -22.61 8.59
CA GLY A 60 -1.29 -21.65 9.70
C GLY A 60 -0.46 -22.12 10.89
N ALA A 61 0.37 -23.17 10.76
CA ALA A 61 1.32 -23.56 11.80
C ALA A 61 2.61 -22.76 11.66
N VAL A 62 3.19 -22.32 12.78
CA VAL A 62 4.45 -21.56 12.78
C VAL A 62 5.61 -22.47 12.38
N THR A 63 6.30 -22.12 11.30
CA THR A 63 7.47 -22.84 10.78
C THR A 63 8.78 -22.18 11.21
N ALA A 64 8.79 -20.86 11.37
CA ALA A 64 9.95 -20.12 11.85
C ALA A 64 9.52 -18.88 12.65
N MET A 65 10.35 -18.51 13.62
CA MET A 65 10.21 -17.30 14.42
C MET A 65 11.60 -16.66 14.51
N LEU A 66 11.74 -15.49 13.92
CA LEU A 66 13.01 -14.81 13.73
C LEU A 66 12.92 -13.38 14.26
N LEU A 67 14.09 -12.83 14.58
CA LEU A 67 14.26 -11.40 14.81
C LEU A 67 14.85 -10.77 13.56
N SER A 68 14.36 -9.60 13.16
CA SER A 68 14.96 -8.85 12.06
C SER A 68 16.38 -8.39 12.40
N ASP A 69 17.28 -8.40 11.40
CA ASP A 69 18.67 -7.97 11.54
C ASP A 69 18.83 -6.44 11.53
N GLY A 70 20.08 -5.95 11.53
CA GLY A 70 20.38 -4.50 11.50
C GLY A 70 19.89 -3.76 10.25
N ALA A 71 19.60 -4.48 9.16
CA ALA A 71 18.99 -3.95 7.94
C ALA A 71 17.46 -4.19 7.93
N GLY A 72 16.88 -4.67 9.03
CA GLY A 72 15.46 -4.97 9.15
C GLY A 72 15.04 -6.25 8.46
N HIS A 73 15.97 -7.11 8.03
CA HIS A 73 15.64 -8.33 7.28
C HIS A 73 15.39 -9.53 8.18
N ALA A 74 14.41 -10.35 7.80
CA ALA A 74 14.24 -11.72 8.29
C ALA A 74 13.88 -12.62 7.10
N SER A 75 14.49 -13.81 7.01
CA SER A 75 14.28 -14.73 5.89
C SER A 75 14.13 -16.17 6.38
N ALA A 76 13.17 -16.90 5.80
CA ALA A 76 12.92 -18.30 6.11
C ALA A 76 12.49 -19.06 4.85
N GLU A 77 12.69 -20.38 4.87
CA GLU A 77 12.16 -21.30 3.86
C GLU A 77 10.65 -21.44 4.01
N VAL A 78 9.90 -21.17 2.94
CA VAL A 78 8.44 -21.19 2.95
C VAL A 78 7.90 -22.11 1.85
N SER A 79 6.72 -22.69 2.10
CA SER A 79 5.91 -23.28 1.05
C SER A 79 5.12 -22.19 0.32
N PRO A 80 4.79 -22.33 -0.97
CA PRO A 80 3.74 -21.56 -1.63
C PRO A 80 2.44 -21.60 -0.83
N GLY A 81 1.84 -20.43 -0.59
CA GLY A 81 0.63 -20.31 0.22
C GLY A 81 0.89 -20.08 1.71
N ALA A 82 2.15 -20.07 2.14
CA ALA A 82 2.58 -19.66 3.48
C ALA A 82 2.07 -18.26 3.86
N SER A 83 2.21 -17.90 5.12
CA SER A 83 1.94 -16.53 5.59
C SER A 83 3.10 -16.00 6.41
N VAL A 84 3.19 -14.68 6.55
CA VAL A 84 4.15 -14.03 7.45
C VAL A 84 3.46 -12.98 8.30
N ALA A 85 3.82 -12.92 9.57
CA ALA A 85 3.37 -11.90 10.50
C ALA A 85 4.57 -11.15 11.10
N VAL A 86 4.42 -9.84 11.26
CA VAL A 86 5.38 -8.97 11.93
C VAL A 86 4.67 -8.25 13.07
N VAL A 87 5.23 -8.39 14.27
CA VAL A 87 4.69 -7.75 15.48
C VAL A 87 5.57 -6.56 15.82
N GLN A 88 4.99 -5.36 15.74
CA GLN A 88 5.63 -4.11 16.15
C GLN A 88 4.92 -3.56 17.40
N ALA A 89 5.56 -3.64 18.55
CA ALA A 89 5.10 -2.93 19.74
C ALA A 89 5.65 -1.49 19.71
N ARG A 90 4.76 -0.49 19.70
CA ARG A 90 5.11 0.92 19.89
C ARG A 90 4.47 1.41 21.18
N THR A 91 5.05 2.46 21.77
CA THR A 91 4.54 3.05 23.02
C THR A 91 3.07 3.44 22.84
N GLY A 92 2.15 2.70 23.48
CA GLY A 92 0.70 2.94 23.45
C GLY A 92 -0.06 2.42 22.22
N LEU A 93 0.60 1.76 21.25
CA LEU A 93 -0.07 1.13 20.11
C LEU A 93 0.71 -0.10 19.63
N SER A 94 0.06 -1.25 19.60
CA SER A 94 0.62 -2.47 19.03
C SER A 94 0.07 -2.68 17.63
N GLU A 95 0.96 -2.87 16.66
CA GLU A 95 0.59 -3.15 15.29
C GLU A 95 1.08 -4.54 14.91
N VAL A 96 0.16 -5.35 14.38
CA VAL A 96 0.46 -6.65 13.79
C VAL A 96 0.21 -6.55 12.30
N SER A 97 1.26 -6.72 11.51
CA SER A 97 1.20 -6.76 10.06
C SER A 97 1.25 -8.19 9.57
N ILE A 98 0.31 -8.62 8.73
CA ILE A 98 0.20 -10.00 8.24
C ILE A 98 0.06 -9.98 6.73
N ILE A 99 0.85 -10.80 6.04
CA ILE A 99 0.73 -11.05 4.61
C ILE A 99 0.44 -12.54 4.42
N LEU A 100 -0.71 -12.85 3.81
CA LEU A 100 -1.14 -14.21 3.52
C LEU A 100 -0.66 -14.66 2.13
N ALA A 101 -0.64 -15.97 1.90
CA ALA A 101 -0.32 -16.57 0.60
C ALA A 101 0.94 -16.01 -0.07
N ILE A 102 2.04 -15.96 0.70
CA ILE A 102 3.38 -15.64 0.21
C ILE A 102 3.93 -16.84 -0.59
N ALA A 103 4.94 -16.58 -1.42
CA ALA A 103 5.59 -17.57 -2.26
C ALA A 103 7.11 -17.60 -2.03
N PRO A 104 7.76 -18.75 -2.32
CA PRO A 104 9.22 -18.81 -2.46
C PRO A 104 9.74 -17.70 -3.39
N GLY A 105 10.82 -17.04 -2.98
CA GLY A 105 11.45 -15.94 -3.70
C GLY A 105 10.85 -14.55 -3.43
N ASP A 106 9.74 -14.46 -2.67
CA ASP A 106 9.13 -13.17 -2.33
C ASP A 106 10.12 -12.26 -1.57
N GLN A 107 10.15 -11.00 -1.97
CA GLN A 107 10.82 -9.90 -1.28
C GLN A 107 9.74 -8.94 -0.79
N LEU A 108 9.41 -9.05 0.50
CA LEU A 108 8.29 -8.34 1.11
C LEU A 108 8.82 -7.15 1.92
N ALA A 109 8.13 -6.02 1.85
CA ALA A 109 8.35 -4.89 2.73
C ALA A 109 7.11 -4.71 3.62
N ILE A 110 7.32 -4.60 4.93
CA ILE A 110 6.28 -4.27 5.90
C ILE A 110 6.59 -2.91 6.51
N GLY A 111 5.61 -2.02 6.44
CA GLY A 111 5.82 -0.59 6.66
C GLY A 111 6.34 0.11 5.40
N ALA A 112 6.55 1.41 5.50
CA ALA A 112 7.21 2.17 4.44
C ALA A 112 8.69 2.32 4.81
N PRO A 113 9.64 2.11 3.88
CA PRO A 113 10.98 2.65 4.08
C PRO A 113 10.80 4.12 4.45
N PRO A 114 11.46 4.61 5.51
CA PRO A 114 11.34 6.02 5.83
C PRO A 114 11.64 6.80 4.56
N VAL A 115 10.78 7.77 4.25
CA VAL A 115 11.27 8.95 3.55
C VAL A 115 12.24 9.54 4.56
N VAL A 116 13.52 9.15 4.51
CA VAL A 116 14.52 9.52 5.50
C VAL A 116 14.59 11.04 5.48
N ARG A 117 13.80 11.72 6.30
CA ARG A 117 13.96 13.15 6.50
C ARG A 117 15.14 13.24 7.42
N ASP A 118 16.32 13.20 6.81
CA ASP A 118 17.54 13.46 7.55
C ASP A 118 17.45 14.90 8.05
N SER A 119 16.99 15.00 9.29
CA SER A 119 16.94 16.21 10.08
C SER A 119 18.21 16.34 10.92
N SER A 120 19.17 15.41 10.78
CA SER A 120 20.40 15.37 11.58
C SER A 120 21.49 16.33 11.10
N GLY A 121 21.22 17.16 10.09
CA GLY A 121 22.14 18.21 9.61
C GLY A 121 22.96 17.82 8.38
N ASP A 122 22.88 16.58 7.92
CA ASP A 122 23.50 16.09 6.68
C ASP A 122 22.66 16.36 5.41
N GLY A 123 21.94 17.49 5.41
CA GLY A 123 21.20 17.97 4.24
C GLY A 123 22.07 18.78 3.27
N PHE A 124 21.44 19.23 2.18
CA PHE A 124 21.98 20.26 1.30
C PHE A 124 20.91 21.32 1.06
N PHE A 125 21.31 22.52 0.65
CA PHE A 125 20.39 23.58 0.28
C PHE A 125 20.23 23.61 -1.23
N VAL A 126 19.00 23.81 -1.69
CA VAL A 126 18.71 24.08 -3.10
C VAL A 126 18.34 25.55 -3.25
N THR A 127 19.14 26.29 -4.01
CA THR A 127 18.79 27.64 -4.44
C THR A 127 17.99 27.57 -5.74
N LEU A 128 16.81 28.16 -5.74
CA LEU A 128 15.83 28.23 -6.82
C LEU A 128 15.69 29.68 -7.29
N PRO A 129 15.41 29.96 -8.57
CA PRO A 129 15.03 31.29 -8.99
C PRO A 129 13.74 31.72 -8.29
N GLU A 130 13.63 33.00 -7.91
CA GLU A 130 12.38 33.53 -7.36
C GLU A 130 11.24 33.44 -8.39
N ARG A 131 10.04 33.15 -7.91
CA ARG A 131 8.81 33.21 -8.69
C ARG A 131 7.90 34.29 -8.14
N THR A 132 7.44 35.18 -9.01
CA THR A 132 6.38 36.14 -8.68
C THR A 132 5.15 35.39 -8.14
N LEU A 133 4.60 35.86 -7.02
CA LEU A 133 3.49 35.23 -6.27
C LEU A 133 3.84 33.92 -5.53
N GLY A 134 5.07 33.41 -5.64
CA GLY A 134 5.55 32.25 -4.90
C GLY A 134 5.75 32.57 -3.43
N ARG A 135 5.13 31.78 -2.55
CA ARG A 135 5.22 31.90 -1.08
C ARG A 135 5.95 30.72 -0.45
N ILE A 136 5.72 29.53 -1.00
CA ILE A 136 6.33 28.28 -0.53
C ILE A 136 7.04 27.64 -1.72
N TYR A 137 8.23 27.13 -1.46
CA TYR A 137 8.99 26.36 -2.44
C TYR A 137 9.23 24.95 -1.91
N ARG A 138 8.96 23.96 -2.74
CA ARG A 138 9.34 22.56 -2.48
C ARG A 138 10.40 22.17 -3.47
N ALA A 139 11.39 21.43 -3.00
CA ALA A 139 12.40 20.81 -3.85
C ALA A 139 12.45 19.33 -3.51
N SER A 140 12.31 18.50 -4.54
CA SER A 140 12.35 17.06 -4.45
C SER A 140 13.40 16.54 -5.42
N THR A 141 14.14 15.53 -4.97
CA THR A 141 15.21 14.87 -5.73
C THR A 141 15.11 13.38 -5.46
N ARG A 142 15.81 12.56 -6.26
CA ARG A 142 16.03 11.14 -5.90
C ARG A 142 16.78 10.97 -4.56
N CYS A 143 17.48 12.01 -4.12
CA CYS A 143 18.30 12.01 -2.92
C CYS A 143 17.54 12.46 -1.68
N GLY A 144 16.29 12.89 -1.81
CA GLY A 144 15.47 13.41 -0.72
C GLY A 144 14.64 14.64 -1.12
N ASN A 145 13.82 15.11 -0.20
CA ASN A 145 12.91 16.22 -0.40
C ASN A 145 12.96 17.26 0.73
N GLY A 146 12.51 18.47 0.41
CA GLY A 146 12.63 19.65 1.26
C GLY A 146 11.55 20.68 1.00
N PHE A 147 11.31 21.55 1.98
CA PHE A 147 10.41 22.69 1.85
C PHE A 147 11.03 23.94 2.46
N GLY A 148 10.82 25.08 1.82
CA GLY A 148 11.27 26.39 2.27
C GLY A 148 10.12 27.39 2.24
N VAL A 149 10.04 28.23 3.27
CA VAL A 149 9.09 29.34 3.35
C VAL A 149 9.86 30.64 3.17
N SER A 150 9.58 31.36 2.09
CA SER A 150 10.21 32.65 1.77
C SER A 150 11.73 32.55 1.46
N TYR A 151 12.14 33.24 0.40
CA TYR A 151 13.48 33.21 -0.22
C TYR A 151 13.78 31.92 -0.97
N ALA A 152 14.42 32.11 -2.12
CA ALA A 152 14.92 31.14 -3.09
C ALA A 152 15.68 29.91 -2.53
N MET A 153 15.90 29.73 -1.23
CA MET A 153 16.70 28.65 -0.68
C MET A 153 15.85 27.63 0.07
N VAL A 154 15.80 26.40 -0.45
CA VAL A 154 15.03 25.28 0.10
C VAL A 154 15.99 24.31 0.79
N PRO A 155 15.90 24.09 2.11
CA PRO A 155 16.64 23.02 2.77
C PRO A 155 16.09 21.67 2.30
N VAL A 156 16.95 20.82 1.76
CA VAL A 156 16.63 19.45 1.33
C VAL A 156 17.35 18.48 2.25
N GLY A 157 16.57 17.69 2.99
CA GLY A 157 17.12 16.58 3.78
C GLY A 157 17.60 15.48 2.84
N ARG A 158 18.79 14.90 3.11
CA ARG A 158 19.26 13.73 2.35
C ARG A 158 18.52 12.49 2.82
N SER A 159 17.62 11.98 2.00
CA SER A 159 16.85 10.77 2.30
C SER A 159 17.45 9.49 1.75
N PHE A 160 18.31 9.58 0.73
CA PHE A 160 18.85 8.41 0.05
C PHE A 160 20.32 8.65 -0.33
N PRO A 161 21.13 7.57 -0.48
CA PRO A 161 22.48 7.69 -1.00
C PRO A 161 22.46 8.42 -2.35
N CYS A 162 23.07 9.61 -2.38
CA CYS A 162 23.04 10.48 -3.54
C CYS A 162 24.29 10.22 -4.41
N THR A 163 24.42 9.02 -4.98
CA THR A 163 25.60 8.65 -5.79
C THR A 163 25.39 9.01 -7.25
N GLY A 164 26.09 10.04 -7.73
CA GLY A 164 26.07 10.47 -9.14
C GLY A 164 25.02 11.55 -9.44
N PRO A 165 24.80 11.86 -10.73
CA PRO A 165 23.96 12.98 -11.15
C PRO A 165 22.48 12.78 -10.79
N PHE A 166 21.84 13.83 -10.28
CA PHE A 166 20.42 13.85 -9.92
C PHE A 166 19.67 15.03 -10.55
N THR A 167 18.35 14.92 -10.54
CA THR A 167 17.42 15.94 -10.97
C THR A 167 16.79 16.62 -9.75
N ILE A 168 16.66 17.94 -9.80
CA ILE A 168 15.89 18.75 -8.88
C ILE A 168 14.55 19.06 -9.53
N ASN A 169 13.49 18.57 -8.90
CA ASN A 169 12.10 18.89 -9.19
C ASN A 169 11.61 19.91 -8.17
N ALA A 170 11.30 21.13 -8.60
CA ALA A 170 10.87 22.19 -7.72
C ALA A 170 9.47 22.70 -8.04
N ILE A 171 8.71 23.00 -7.00
CA ILE A 171 7.38 23.62 -7.08
C ILE A 171 7.40 24.93 -6.34
N ALA A 172 6.88 25.97 -6.98
CA ALA A 172 6.47 27.18 -6.32
C ALA A 172 4.96 27.14 -6.06
N GLU A 173 4.55 27.39 -4.82
CA GLU A 173 3.15 27.51 -4.44
C GLU A 173 2.80 28.96 -4.11
N GLY A 174 1.65 29.40 -4.59
CA GLY A 174 1.07 30.71 -4.32
C GLY A 174 -0.15 30.60 -3.39
N ALA A 175 -0.76 31.74 -3.10
CA ALA A 175 -2.00 31.79 -2.32
C ALA A 175 -3.18 31.23 -3.16
N GLY A 176 -3.91 30.28 -2.57
CA GLY A 176 -5.17 29.74 -3.06
C GLY A 176 -6.38 30.27 -2.30
N ALA A 177 -7.57 29.79 -2.68
CA ALA A 177 -8.82 30.12 -1.98
C ALA A 177 -8.82 29.56 -0.55
N GLY A 178 -9.51 30.26 0.36
CA GLY A 178 -9.68 29.80 1.75
C GLY A 178 -8.38 29.70 2.56
N GLY A 179 -7.30 30.38 2.13
CA GLY A 179 -6.00 30.31 2.79
C GLY A 179 -5.17 29.06 2.44
N SER A 180 -5.65 28.22 1.52
CA SER A 180 -4.87 27.10 0.96
C SER A 180 -3.69 27.62 0.12
N THR A 181 -2.71 26.77 -0.16
CA THR A 181 -1.66 27.03 -1.13
C THR A 181 -1.92 26.22 -2.39
N VAL A 182 -1.65 26.81 -3.56
CA VAL A 182 -1.83 26.15 -4.86
C VAL A 182 -0.52 26.16 -5.62
N PRO A 183 -0.15 25.05 -6.29
CA PRO A 183 1.00 25.05 -7.18
C PRO A 183 0.79 26.09 -8.29
N ILE A 184 1.69 27.06 -8.39
CA ILE A 184 1.63 28.11 -9.42
C ILE A 184 2.66 27.90 -10.51
N GLY A 185 3.64 27.03 -10.29
CA GLY A 185 4.29 26.29 -11.35
C GLY A 185 5.54 25.53 -10.93
N GLN A 186 6.25 25.00 -11.93
CA GLN A 186 7.28 23.97 -11.76
C GLN A 186 8.61 24.35 -12.40
N LEU A 187 9.70 23.82 -11.85
CA LEU A 187 11.04 23.94 -12.39
C LEU A 187 11.72 22.57 -12.29
N VAL A 188 12.34 22.14 -13.39
CA VAL A 188 13.11 20.90 -13.45
C VAL A 188 14.53 21.27 -13.84
N SER A 189 15.51 20.83 -13.05
CA SER A 189 16.93 21.12 -13.27
C SER A 189 17.73 19.83 -13.11
N THR A 190 18.49 19.43 -14.13
CA THR A 190 19.15 18.11 -14.21
C THR A 190 20.68 18.24 -14.08
N GLY A 191 21.35 17.11 -13.82
CA GLY A 191 22.83 17.02 -13.88
C GLY A 191 23.55 17.48 -12.60
N HIS A 192 22.84 17.61 -11.48
CA HIS A 192 23.41 18.03 -10.21
C HIS A 192 24.18 16.88 -9.55
N VAL A 193 25.31 17.15 -8.90
CA VAL A 193 26.10 16.14 -8.18
C VAL A 193 26.46 16.72 -6.82
N LEU A 194 26.30 15.92 -5.75
CA LEU A 194 26.77 16.31 -4.43
C LEU A 194 28.24 15.93 -4.26
N VAL A 195 29.07 16.87 -3.79
CA VAL A 195 30.51 16.67 -3.59
C VAL A 195 30.85 16.07 -2.22
N GLY A 196 29.83 15.79 -1.39
CA GLY A 196 29.99 15.07 -0.12
C GLY A 196 30.39 15.95 1.07
N THR A 197 30.23 17.27 0.96
CA THR A 197 30.46 18.20 2.09
C THR A 197 29.19 18.36 2.94
N PRO A 198 29.32 18.59 4.26
CA PRO A 198 28.18 19.01 5.09
C PRO A 198 27.66 20.38 4.61
N MET A 199 26.35 20.55 4.51
CA MET A 199 25.70 21.81 4.11
C MET A 199 26.03 22.34 2.70
N GLU A 200 26.23 21.46 1.73
CA GLU A 200 26.40 21.86 0.33
C GLU A 200 25.21 22.70 -0.18
N VAL A 201 25.47 23.67 -1.06
CA VAL A 201 24.44 24.48 -1.71
C VAL A 201 24.45 24.22 -3.20
N VAL A 202 23.34 23.74 -3.74
CA VAL A 202 23.14 23.45 -5.16
C VAL A 202 22.22 24.50 -5.74
N THR A 203 22.59 25.12 -6.86
CA THR A 203 21.73 26.11 -7.53
C THR A 203 21.02 25.46 -8.71
N ALA A 204 19.70 25.35 -8.63
CA ALA A 204 18.87 24.92 -9.74
C ALA A 204 18.61 26.11 -10.66
N ALA A 205 19.31 26.16 -11.81
CA ALA A 205 19.01 27.13 -12.86
C ALA A 205 17.84 26.63 -13.72
N GLY A 206 17.02 27.56 -14.21
CA GLY A 206 15.92 27.26 -15.12
C GLY A 206 14.86 28.36 -15.14
N THR A 207 13.87 28.18 -16.01
CA THR A 207 12.66 29.00 -16.05
C THR A 207 11.51 28.24 -15.42
N TRP A 208 10.72 28.98 -14.65
CA TRP A 208 9.47 28.50 -14.07
C TRP A 208 8.45 28.23 -15.18
N ALA A 209 8.11 26.97 -15.40
CA ALA A 209 7.03 26.57 -16.29
C ALA A 209 5.67 26.63 -15.56
N PRO A 210 4.55 26.77 -16.28
CA PRO A 210 3.23 26.48 -15.73
C PRO A 210 3.13 24.99 -15.36
N ILE A 211 2.24 24.69 -14.41
CA ILE A 211 1.82 23.31 -14.16
C ILE A 211 0.59 23.05 -15.00
N ASP A 212 0.70 22.08 -15.90
CA ASP A 212 -0.42 21.67 -16.71
C ASP A 212 -1.47 20.98 -15.81
N PRO A 213 -2.76 21.27 -16.02
CA PRO A 213 -3.81 20.58 -15.29
C PRO A 213 -3.80 19.10 -15.69
N LEU A 214 -3.85 18.23 -14.69
CA LEU A 214 -4.15 16.82 -14.89
C LEU A 214 -5.65 16.67 -15.04
N ALA A 215 -6.07 16.25 -16.24
CA ALA A 215 -7.45 15.93 -16.53
C ALA A 215 -7.77 14.51 -16.07
N VAL A 216 -8.60 14.37 -15.03
CA VAL A 216 -9.08 13.08 -14.56
C VAL A 216 -10.53 12.90 -14.94
N SER A 217 -10.84 11.79 -15.59
CA SER A 217 -12.19 11.45 -16.04
C SER A 217 -12.63 10.12 -15.47
N TYR A 218 -13.89 10.07 -15.07
CA TYR A 218 -14.59 8.90 -14.58
C TYR A 218 -15.80 8.67 -15.47
N SER A 219 -16.00 7.45 -15.93
CA SER A 219 -17.16 7.06 -16.74
C SER A 219 -17.85 5.86 -16.12
N SER A 220 -19.12 5.64 -16.47
CA SER A 220 -19.92 4.52 -15.99
C SER A 220 -19.96 4.42 -14.45
N ILE A 221 -20.06 5.53 -13.74
CA ILE A 221 -20.13 5.53 -12.27
C ILE A 221 -21.47 4.89 -11.83
N PRO A 222 -21.45 3.87 -10.95
CA PRO A 222 -22.67 3.24 -10.46
C PRO A 222 -23.64 4.23 -9.80
N GLY A 223 -24.93 3.96 -9.91
CA GLY A 223 -25.95 4.75 -9.22
C GLY A 223 -25.75 4.76 -7.71
N GLY A 224 -26.02 5.91 -7.07
CA GLY A 224 -25.93 6.09 -5.61
C GLY A 224 -24.55 6.55 -5.09
N VAL A 225 -23.51 6.58 -5.94
CA VAL A 225 -22.26 7.27 -5.61
C VAL A 225 -22.52 8.77 -5.58
N THR A 226 -22.13 9.41 -4.47
CA THR A 226 -22.36 10.86 -4.27
C THR A 226 -21.08 11.63 -4.02
N ARG A 227 -20.00 10.94 -3.64
CA ARG A 227 -18.72 11.56 -3.31
C ARG A 227 -17.58 10.78 -3.95
N GLY A 228 -16.58 11.51 -4.40
CA GLY A 228 -15.29 10.97 -4.77
C GLY A 228 -14.15 11.72 -4.10
N GLU A 229 -13.03 11.03 -3.98
CA GLU A 229 -11.75 11.59 -3.58
C GLU A 229 -10.67 11.00 -4.48
N LEU A 230 -9.77 11.86 -4.93
CA LEU A 230 -8.62 11.48 -5.72
C LEU A 230 -7.37 11.85 -4.93
N SER A 231 -6.43 10.92 -4.86
CA SER A 231 -5.05 11.16 -4.45
C SER A 231 -4.14 10.84 -5.64
N VAL A 232 -3.18 11.73 -5.89
CA VAL A 232 -2.18 11.56 -6.94
C VAL A 232 -0.80 11.76 -6.34
N VAL A 233 0.07 10.78 -6.55
CA VAL A 233 1.46 10.79 -6.07
C VAL A 233 2.39 10.65 -7.26
N SER A 234 3.27 11.63 -7.46
CA SER A 234 4.37 11.54 -8.42
C SER A 234 5.61 10.95 -7.74
N LEU A 235 6.24 9.99 -8.40
CA LEU A 235 7.38 9.22 -7.90
C LEU A 235 8.53 9.29 -8.91
N ASP A 236 9.75 9.35 -8.39
CA ASP A 236 11.00 9.24 -9.18
C ASP A 236 11.85 8.13 -8.57
N ALA A 237 12.10 7.05 -9.30
CA ALA A 237 12.80 5.87 -8.81
C ALA A 237 12.20 5.32 -7.48
N GLY A 238 10.88 5.41 -7.36
CA GLY A 238 10.14 4.99 -6.16
C GLY A 238 10.11 6.01 -5.00
N VAL A 239 10.76 7.17 -5.14
CA VAL A 239 10.75 8.24 -4.14
C VAL A 239 9.63 9.24 -4.42
N GLU A 240 8.78 9.48 -3.43
CA GLU A 240 7.73 10.52 -3.46
C GLU A 240 8.32 11.90 -3.74
N GLN A 241 7.97 12.45 -4.90
CA GLN A 241 8.34 13.80 -5.30
C GLN A 241 7.26 14.80 -4.93
N TRP A 242 6.00 14.41 -5.10
CA TRP A 242 4.84 15.27 -4.86
C TRP A 242 3.57 14.47 -4.62
N THR A 243 2.71 15.00 -3.77
CA THR A 243 1.38 14.45 -3.50
C THR A 243 0.34 15.56 -3.57
N SER A 244 -0.78 15.29 -4.23
CA SER A 244 -1.96 16.15 -4.20
C SER A 244 -3.23 15.31 -4.06
N GLY A 245 -4.32 15.95 -3.63
CA GLY A 245 -5.62 15.33 -3.64
C GLY A 245 -6.74 16.29 -4.03
N ALA A 246 -7.88 15.73 -4.40
CA ALA A 246 -9.09 16.46 -4.73
C ALA A 246 -10.32 15.73 -4.19
N LEU A 247 -11.17 16.46 -3.46
CA LEU A 247 -12.52 16.01 -3.11
C LEU A 247 -13.49 16.50 -4.18
N PHE A 248 -14.43 15.65 -4.59
CA PHE A 248 -15.44 16.03 -5.56
C PHE A 248 -16.80 15.37 -5.28
N THR A 249 -17.87 16.04 -5.69
CA THR A 249 -19.22 15.48 -5.69
C THR A 249 -19.45 14.77 -7.02
N VAL A 250 -20.11 13.61 -6.98
CA VAL A 250 -20.47 12.85 -8.17
C VAL A 250 -21.90 13.25 -8.59
N THR A 251 -22.04 13.81 -9.79
CA THR A 251 -23.34 14.30 -10.31
C THR A 251 -23.80 13.54 -11.56
N GLY A 252 -23.73 12.21 -11.53
CA GLY A 252 -24.22 11.35 -12.61
C GLY A 252 -23.30 10.16 -12.92
N ALA A 253 -23.55 9.50 -14.05
CA ALA A 253 -22.79 8.33 -14.48
C ALA A 253 -21.41 8.66 -15.07
N ALA A 254 -21.07 9.94 -15.26
CA ALA A 254 -19.75 10.37 -15.71
C ALA A 254 -19.36 11.64 -14.95
N GLN A 255 -18.08 11.77 -14.63
CA GLN A 255 -17.52 12.90 -13.92
C GLN A 255 -16.15 13.25 -14.51
N ALA A 256 -15.91 14.52 -14.79
CA ALA A 256 -14.57 15.01 -15.11
C ALA A 256 -14.13 15.97 -14.01
N ILE A 257 -12.88 15.84 -13.58
CA ILE A 257 -12.24 16.76 -12.66
C ILE A 257 -10.90 17.18 -13.25
N ASN A 258 -10.67 18.49 -13.31
CA ASN A 258 -9.36 19.04 -13.65
C ASN A 258 -8.74 19.55 -12.37
N HIS A 259 -7.52 19.10 -12.05
CA HIS A 259 -6.78 19.63 -10.93
C HIS A 259 -5.32 19.83 -11.32
N ALA A 260 -4.68 20.85 -10.76
CA ALA A 260 -3.27 21.10 -11.01
C ALA A 260 -2.43 20.04 -10.29
N HIS A 261 -1.74 19.18 -11.05
CA HIS A 261 -0.82 18.19 -10.53
C HIS A 261 0.49 18.27 -11.31
N PRO A 262 1.61 18.61 -10.66
CA PRO A 262 2.91 18.50 -11.27
C PRO A 262 3.21 17.04 -11.62
N GLN A 263 3.71 16.80 -12.82
CA GLN A 263 4.07 15.46 -13.27
C GLN A 263 5.57 15.30 -13.14
N PHE A 264 5.99 14.61 -12.08
CA PHE A 264 7.40 14.37 -11.81
C PHE A 264 7.78 12.90 -11.94
N GLY A 265 9.07 12.70 -12.20
CA GLY A 265 9.71 11.39 -12.14
C GLY A 265 9.27 10.44 -13.23
N ASP A 266 9.38 9.16 -12.94
CA ASP A 266 9.15 8.05 -13.88
C ASP A 266 7.75 7.46 -13.75
N THR A 267 7.02 7.79 -12.68
CA THR A 267 5.81 7.09 -12.30
C THR A 267 4.80 8.02 -11.61
N THR A 268 3.51 7.87 -11.94
CA THR A 268 2.41 8.48 -11.20
C THR A 268 1.50 7.39 -10.63
N SER A 269 1.17 7.52 -9.35
CA SER A 269 0.22 6.67 -8.64
C SER A 269 -1.07 7.44 -8.40
N TYR A 270 -2.19 6.85 -8.81
CA TYR A 270 -3.55 7.35 -8.62
C TYR A 270 -4.27 6.47 -7.61
N ALA A 271 -4.83 7.08 -6.57
CA ALA A 271 -5.73 6.41 -5.65
C ALA A 271 -7.08 7.12 -5.69
N THR A 272 -8.08 6.47 -6.29
CA THR A 272 -9.45 6.99 -6.33
C THR A 272 -10.31 6.30 -5.28
N TRP A 273 -11.03 7.10 -4.53
CA TRP A 273 -12.03 6.74 -3.55
C TRP A 273 -13.41 7.15 -4.05
N LEU A 274 -14.36 6.23 -4.10
CA LEU A 274 -15.77 6.56 -4.41
C LEU A 274 -16.68 6.10 -3.27
N GLY A 275 -17.53 6.99 -2.78
CA GLY A 275 -18.42 6.76 -1.65
C GLY A 275 -19.90 6.99 -1.97
N LYS A 276 -20.76 6.20 -1.31
CA LYS A 276 -22.21 6.38 -1.32
C LYS A 276 -22.66 7.22 -0.13
N ALA A 277 -23.83 7.84 -0.24
CA ALA A 277 -24.40 8.65 0.85
C ALA A 277 -24.98 7.80 2.00
N ASP A 278 -25.18 6.50 1.77
CA ASP A 278 -25.79 5.56 2.72
C ASP A 278 -24.80 5.01 3.77
N GLY A 279 -23.54 5.47 3.76
CA GLY A 279 -22.52 5.01 4.70
C GLY A 279 -21.84 3.69 4.32
N THR A 280 -22.12 3.13 3.13
CA THR A 280 -21.33 2.01 2.60
C THR A 280 -19.87 2.42 2.45
N LEU A 281 -18.92 1.54 2.83
CA LEU A 281 -17.50 1.87 2.82
C LEU A 281 -17.02 2.23 1.38
N PRO A 282 -16.16 3.24 1.25
CA PRO A 282 -15.70 3.72 -0.04
C PRO A 282 -14.81 2.68 -0.75
N GLN A 283 -14.88 2.64 -2.08
CA GLN A 283 -14.06 1.76 -2.93
C GLN A 283 -12.73 2.42 -3.27
N VAL A 284 -11.63 1.67 -3.26
CA VAL A 284 -10.26 2.19 -3.50
C VAL A 284 -9.63 1.59 -4.74
N VAL A 285 -9.63 2.31 -5.85
CA VAL A 285 -8.87 1.88 -7.03
C VAL A 285 -7.47 2.48 -6.97
N TYR A 286 -6.44 1.63 -6.98
CA TYR A 286 -5.04 2.06 -7.02
C TYR A 286 -4.42 1.72 -8.38
N GLU A 287 -4.07 2.75 -9.15
CA GLU A 287 -3.43 2.56 -10.44
C GLU A 287 -2.08 3.24 -10.45
N ARG A 288 -1.09 2.56 -11.03
CA ARG A 288 0.24 3.10 -11.23
C ARG A 288 0.50 3.07 -12.72
N SER A 289 0.91 4.20 -13.28
CA SER A 289 1.23 4.32 -14.69
C SER A 289 2.43 5.23 -14.90
N ALA A 290 2.93 5.27 -16.14
CA ALA A 290 3.78 6.36 -16.57
C ALA A 290 3.05 7.71 -16.37
N PRO A 291 3.78 8.82 -16.14
CA PRO A 291 3.20 10.15 -16.07
C PRO A 291 2.41 10.46 -17.35
N ALA A 292 1.18 10.97 -17.18
CA ALA A 292 0.28 11.26 -18.27
C ALA A 292 -0.52 12.53 -17.99
N SER A 293 -0.68 13.40 -18.98
CA SER A 293 -1.48 14.64 -18.88
C SER A 293 -2.97 14.40 -18.64
N SER A 294 -3.44 13.16 -18.83
CA SER A 294 -4.79 12.74 -18.49
C SER A 294 -4.82 11.34 -17.87
N TYR A 295 -5.84 11.12 -17.04
CA TYR A 295 -6.15 9.85 -16.42
C TYR A 295 -7.65 9.56 -16.60
N GLY A 296 -7.99 8.32 -16.92
CA GLY A 296 -9.37 7.91 -17.18
C GLY A 296 -9.69 6.59 -16.51
N LEU A 297 -10.74 6.57 -15.69
CA LEU A 297 -11.22 5.38 -14.99
C LEU A 297 -12.66 5.06 -15.39
N ALA A 298 -12.85 3.92 -16.06
CA ALA A 298 -14.18 3.38 -16.34
C ALA A 298 -14.74 2.66 -15.12
N ALA A 299 -15.47 3.38 -14.28
CA ALA A 299 -15.90 2.94 -12.97
C ALA A 299 -16.74 1.64 -12.99
N ALA A 300 -17.73 1.46 -13.86
CA ALA A 300 -18.57 0.25 -13.80
C ALA A 300 -17.80 -1.10 -13.92
N PRO A 301 -16.91 -1.30 -14.91
CA PRO A 301 -16.10 -2.53 -15.00
C PRO A 301 -14.79 -2.47 -14.19
N ALA A 302 -14.30 -1.27 -13.84
CA ALA A 302 -13.02 -1.12 -13.14
C ALA A 302 -13.16 -1.04 -11.61
N LEU A 303 -14.33 -0.65 -11.10
CA LEU A 303 -14.57 -0.56 -9.68
C LEU A 303 -14.55 -1.94 -9.06
N LEU A 304 -13.89 -1.99 -7.91
CA LEU A 304 -13.95 -3.09 -6.98
C LEU A 304 -15.41 -3.37 -6.58
N PRO A 305 -15.76 -4.58 -6.13
CA PRO A 305 -17.05 -4.84 -5.51
C PRO A 305 -17.36 -3.86 -4.36
N TRP A 306 -18.64 -3.54 -4.15
CA TRP A 306 -19.12 -2.80 -2.97
C TRP A 306 -18.92 -3.66 -1.72
N ILE A 307 -18.30 -3.08 -0.69
CA ILE A 307 -17.93 -3.81 0.53
C ILE A 307 -18.80 -3.33 1.70
N SER A 308 -19.34 -4.28 2.47
CA SER A 308 -19.95 -3.97 3.76
C SER A 308 -18.90 -3.70 4.83
N ALA A 309 -19.30 -3.18 5.99
CA ALA A 309 -18.48 -3.34 7.19
C ALA A 309 -18.15 -4.83 7.41
N GLY A 310 -16.95 -5.12 7.88
CA GLY A 310 -16.55 -6.49 8.17
C GLY A 310 -16.97 -6.93 9.57
N SER A 311 -16.82 -8.23 9.85
CA SER A 311 -16.88 -8.81 11.18
C SER A 311 -15.66 -9.70 11.42
N PHE A 312 -15.34 -9.98 12.68
CA PHE A 312 -14.27 -10.90 13.06
C PHE A 312 -14.81 -11.98 13.97
N ASP A 313 -14.67 -13.24 13.57
CA ASP A 313 -14.93 -14.39 14.41
C ASP A 313 -13.64 -14.79 15.14
N VAL A 314 -13.58 -14.49 16.43
CA VAL A 314 -12.42 -14.79 17.27
C VAL A 314 -12.20 -16.30 17.42
N ALA A 315 -13.26 -17.11 17.42
CA ALA A 315 -13.13 -18.56 17.64
C ALA A 315 -12.43 -19.26 16.48
N THR A 316 -12.67 -18.77 15.25
CA THR A 316 -12.03 -19.28 14.04
C THR A 316 -10.89 -18.39 13.55
N SER A 317 -10.63 -17.27 14.22
CA SER A 317 -9.69 -16.23 13.78
C SER A 317 -9.97 -15.76 12.34
N THR A 318 -11.24 -15.62 11.97
CA THR A 318 -11.65 -15.32 10.59
C THR A 318 -12.26 -13.94 10.49
N ALA A 319 -11.70 -13.10 9.60
CA ALA A 319 -12.35 -11.87 9.20
C ALA A 319 -13.34 -12.16 8.08
N HIS A 320 -14.54 -11.59 8.15
CA HIS A 320 -15.59 -11.69 7.14
C HIS A 320 -15.98 -10.31 6.61
N TRP A 321 -16.37 -10.24 5.34
CA TRP A 321 -16.93 -9.05 4.70
C TRP A 321 -17.82 -9.47 3.54
N LEU A 322 -18.83 -8.69 3.19
CA LEU A 322 -19.58 -8.93 1.95
C LEU A 322 -19.00 -8.06 0.84
N ALA A 323 -18.76 -8.65 -0.32
CA ALA A 323 -18.33 -7.98 -1.53
C ALA A 323 -19.38 -8.22 -2.62
N THR A 324 -19.93 -7.15 -3.22
CA THR A 324 -20.98 -7.26 -4.25
C THR A 324 -20.60 -6.48 -5.51
N GLY A 325 -20.64 -7.14 -6.67
CA GLY A 325 -20.25 -6.59 -7.97
C GLY A 325 -19.14 -7.41 -8.64
N ASP A 326 -18.93 -7.15 -9.93
CA ASP A 326 -18.08 -7.97 -10.81
C ASP A 326 -16.65 -7.42 -10.97
N GLY A 327 -16.25 -6.49 -10.10
CA GLY A 327 -14.94 -5.86 -10.13
C GLY A 327 -13.79 -6.86 -9.97
N ALA A 328 -12.75 -6.73 -10.80
CA ALA A 328 -11.50 -7.45 -10.59
C ALA A 328 -10.76 -6.88 -9.37
N VAL A 329 -10.29 -7.78 -8.50
CA VAL A 329 -9.57 -7.44 -7.28
C VAL A 329 -8.25 -8.21 -7.28
N ASP A 330 -7.16 -7.55 -6.93
CA ASP A 330 -5.84 -8.15 -6.80
C ASP A 330 -5.53 -8.56 -5.35
N ALA A 331 -5.98 -7.77 -4.37
CA ALA A 331 -5.79 -8.06 -2.95
C ALA A 331 -6.95 -7.52 -2.09
N ALA A 332 -7.08 -8.07 -0.88
CA ALA A 332 -7.86 -7.48 0.19
C ALA A 332 -6.91 -7.00 1.30
N GLU A 333 -7.05 -5.75 1.73
CA GLU A 333 -6.46 -5.25 2.98
C GLU A 333 -7.56 -5.24 4.05
N ILE A 334 -7.34 -5.95 5.15
CA ILE A 334 -8.28 -6.06 6.24
C ILE A 334 -7.63 -5.44 7.46
N ARG A 335 -8.21 -4.34 7.92
CA ARG A 335 -7.83 -3.74 9.19
C ARG A 335 -8.76 -4.25 10.28
N ILE A 336 -8.19 -4.81 11.34
CA ILE A 336 -8.91 -5.29 12.52
C ILE A 336 -8.39 -4.49 13.71
N ASP A 337 -9.21 -3.60 14.24
CA ASP A 337 -8.89 -2.80 15.42
C ASP A 337 -9.68 -3.33 16.61
N TYR A 338 -9.05 -3.42 17.78
CA TYR A 338 -9.78 -3.63 19.02
C TYR A 338 -9.08 -2.93 20.18
N GLN A 339 -9.86 -2.69 21.23
CA GLN A 339 -9.36 -2.10 22.47
C GLN A 339 -9.66 -3.03 23.64
N ARG A 340 -8.65 -3.20 24.48
CA ARG A 340 -8.72 -3.84 25.79
C ARG A 340 -8.16 -2.85 26.81
N THR A 341 -8.56 -2.93 28.07
CA THR A 341 -8.13 -1.96 29.10
C THR A 341 -6.62 -1.68 29.05
N GLY A 342 -6.24 -0.44 28.70
CA GLY A 342 -4.83 -0.02 28.60
C GLY A 342 -4.08 -0.46 27.33
N LEU A 343 -4.76 -1.10 26.36
CA LEU A 343 -4.17 -1.66 25.15
C LEU A 343 -5.04 -1.39 23.92
N ALA A 344 -4.45 -0.75 22.90
CA ALA A 344 -5.02 -0.66 21.56
C ALA A 344 -4.17 -1.47 20.60
N VAL A 345 -4.82 -2.37 19.85
CA VAL A 345 -4.14 -3.24 18.88
C VAL A 345 -4.80 -3.07 17.52
N THR A 346 -3.95 -2.95 16.50
CA THR A 346 -4.36 -2.95 15.10
C THR A 346 -3.68 -4.11 14.40
N TYR A 347 -4.47 -5.01 13.84
CA TYR A 347 -4.02 -5.97 12.86
C TYR A 347 -4.26 -5.40 11.47
N ARG A 348 -3.28 -5.56 10.60
CA ARG A 348 -3.39 -5.28 9.18
C ARG A 348 -3.06 -6.55 8.42
N VAL A 349 -4.03 -7.05 7.68
CA VAL A 349 -3.91 -8.31 6.95
C VAL A 349 -4.01 -8.02 5.47
N VAL A 350 -3.04 -8.47 4.70
CA VAL A 350 -3.09 -8.48 3.24
C VAL A 350 -3.35 -9.91 2.79
N ALA A 351 -4.41 -10.08 2.01
CA ALA A 351 -4.88 -11.38 1.55
C ALA A 351 -5.09 -11.40 0.04
N PRO A 352 -4.92 -12.55 -0.63
CA PRO A 352 -5.34 -12.68 -2.02
C PRO A 352 -6.85 -12.48 -2.10
N ALA A 353 -7.30 -11.60 -2.98
CA ALA A 353 -8.71 -11.46 -3.27
C ALA A 353 -9.06 -12.38 -4.43
N VAL A 354 -9.75 -13.49 -4.15
CA VAL A 354 -10.40 -14.28 -5.20
C VAL A 354 -11.82 -13.73 -5.34
N ALA A 355 -12.34 -13.68 -6.58
CA ALA A 355 -13.71 -13.26 -6.82
C ALA A 355 -14.68 -14.09 -5.95
N GLY A 356 -15.52 -13.42 -5.16
CA GLY A 356 -16.45 -14.05 -4.22
C GLY A 356 -15.86 -14.41 -2.86
N THR A 357 -14.56 -14.25 -2.63
CA THR A 357 -13.98 -14.40 -1.29
C THR A 357 -14.44 -13.26 -0.40
N THR A 358 -15.16 -13.67 0.64
CA THR A 358 -15.81 -12.82 1.65
C THR A 358 -15.22 -13.08 3.03
N SER A 359 -14.06 -13.73 3.09
CA SER A 359 -13.37 -14.02 4.35
C SER A 359 -11.88 -14.27 4.18
N ALA A 360 -11.13 -14.07 5.26
CA ALA A 360 -9.72 -14.45 5.37
C ALA A 360 -9.43 -14.96 6.78
N VAL A 361 -8.76 -16.11 6.87
CA VAL A 361 -8.26 -16.65 8.13
C VAL A 361 -6.99 -15.90 8.51
N VAL A 362 -7.00 -15.32 9.70
CA VAL A 362 -5.86 -14.62 10.29
C VAL A 362 -5.06 -15.62 11.12
N PRO A 363 -3.78 -15.87 10.81
CA PRO A 363 -2.95 -16.80 11.57
C PRO A 363 -2.94 -16.46 13.06
N VAL A 364 -3.09 -17.48 13.89
CA VAL A 364 -3.05 -17.32 15.35
C VAL A 364 -1.61 -16.99 15.76
N LEU A 365 -1.45 -15.89 16.50
CA LEU A 365 -0.15 -15.49 17.00
C LEU A 365 0.21 -16.31 18.26
N PRO A 366 1.42 -16.89 18.37
CA PRO A 366 1.84 -17.62 19.56
C PRO A 366 1.89 -16.70 20.79
N ALA A 367 1.29 -17.13 21.90
CA ALA A 367 1.26 -16.38 23.15
C ALA A 367 2.67 -15.98 23.66
N SER A 368 3.70 -16.76 23.33
CA SER A 368 5.10 -16.47 23.67
C SER A 368 5.65 -15.20 23.01
N VAL A 369 5.09 -14.79 21.87
CA VAL A 369 5.55 -13.62 21.11
C VAL A 369 4.67 -12.42 21.40
N VAL A 370 3.37 -12.66 21.52
CA VAL A 370 2.39 -11.57 21.55
C VAL A 370 1.77 -11.32 22.90
N GLY A 371 1.99 -12.17 23.90
CA GLY A 371 1.30 -12.05 25.19
C GLY A 371 -0.21 -11.86 24.96
N ASP A 372 -0.72 -10.68 25.35
CA ASP A 372 -2.14 -10.33 25.28
C ASP A 372 -2.58 -9.64 23.97
N LEU A 373 -1.72 -9.55 22.94
CA LEU A 373 -2.08 -8.87 21.68
C LEU A 373 -2.98 -9.69 20.74
N ALA A 374 -3.44 -10.89 21.12
CA ALA A 374 -4.44 -11.61 20.35
C ALA A 374 -5.87 -11.14 20.73
N PRO A 375 -6.80 -10.96 19.76
CA PRO A 375 -8.21 -10.74 20.06
C PRO A 375 -8.79 -11.91 20.87
N THR A 376 -9.72 -11.60 21.75
CA THR A 376 -10.48 -12.52 22.61
C THR A 376 -11.97 -12.27 22.43
N ALA A 377 -12.80 -13.24 22.82
CA ALA A 377 -14.25 -13.11 22.72
C ALA A 377 -14.84 -11.95 23.57
N ALA A 378 -14.06 -11.39 24.51
CA ALA A 378 -14.47 -10.25 25.32
C ALA A 378 -14.15 -8.89 24.66
N ASP A 379 -13.34 -8.86 23.61
CA ASP A 379 -12.97 -7.61 22.95
C ASP A 379 -14.08 -7.12 22.02
N THR A 380 -14.25 -5.81 21.96
CA THR A 380 -15.03 -5.19 20.89
C THR A 380 -14.11 -4.99 19.68
N VAL A 381 -14.37 -5.76 18.62
CA VAL A 381 -13.55 -5.78 17.41
C VAL A 381 -14.22 -5.00 16.28
N TYR A 382 -13.49 -4.08 15.67
CA TYR A 382 -13.88 -3.33 14.48
C TYR A 382 -13.09 -3.83 13.27
N VAL A 383 -13.79 -4.15 12.17
CA VAL A 383 -13.16 -4.63 10.93
C VAL A 383 -13.48 -3.68 9.77
N ALA A 384 -12.43 -3.13 9.18
CA ALA A 384 -12.47 -2.28 8.01
C ALA A 384 -11.75 -2.96 6.84
N PRO A 385 -12.47 -3.76 6.03
CA PRO A 385 -11.92 -4.32 4.80
C PRO A 385 -11.79 -3.24 3.71
N ARG A 386 -10.79 -3.40 2.87
CA ARG A 386 -10.55 -2.67 1.63
C ARG A 386 -10.19 -3.68 0.56
N LEU A 387 -10.74 -3.52 -0.64
CA LEU A 387 -10.28 -4.26 -1.79
C LEU A 387 -9.27 -3.39 -2.54
N ILE A 388 -8.30 -4.00 -3.18
CA ILE A 388 -7.23 -3.33 -3.90
C ILE A 388 -7.14 -3.94 -5.28
N ARG A 389 -7.12 -3.07 -6.29
CA ARG A 389 -6.70 -3.39 -7.64
C ARG A 389 -5.41 -2.61 -7.92
N TYR A 390 -4.44 -3.25 -8.55
CA TYR A 390 -3.20 -2.69 -9.06
C TYR A 390 -3.28 -2.55 -10.58
N GLY A 391 -3.12 -1.32 -11.07
CA GLY A 391 -3.26 -1.01 -12.50
C GLY A 391 -2.22 -1.65 -13.44
N ASP A 392 -1.14 -2.25 -12.93
CA ASP A 392 -0.08 -2.86 -13.75
C ASP A 392 -0.38 -4.31 -14.17
N GLY A 393 -1.51 -4.88 -13.71
CA GLY A 393 -1.92 -6.24 -14.06
C GLY A 393 -1.06 -7.34 -13.43
N ALA A 394 -0.16 -6.98 -12.51
CA ALA A 394 0.74 -7.94 -11.87
C ALA A 394 0.09 -8.69 -10.68
N GLY A 395 -1.17 -8.41 -10.38
CA GLY A 395 -2.00 -9.19 -9.47
C GLY A 395 -1.54 -9.14 -8.01
N TYR A 396 -1.96 -10.17 -7.26
CA TYR A 396 -1.61 -10.31 -5.85
C TYR A 396 -0.09 -10.30 -5.54
N PRO A 397 0.79 -10.93 -6.35
CA PRO A 397 2.23 -10.88 -6.09
C PRO A 397 2.81 -9.46 -6.03
N ALA A 398 2.40 -8.58 -6.94
CA ALA A 398 2.81 -7.18 -6.89
C ALA A 398 2.19 -6.43 -5.70
N ALA A 399 0.93 -6.76 -5.37
CA ALA A 399 0.24 -6.19 -4.22
C ALA A 399 0.95 -6.47 -2.89
N ARG A 400 1.30 -7.75 -2.65
CA ARG A 400 1.94 -8.17 -1.40
C ARG A 400 3.40 -7.70 -1.28
N ALA A 401 4.14 -7.63 -2.39
CA ALA A 401 5.54 -7.17 -2.38
C ALA A 401 5.67 -5.68 -2.04
N ARG A 402 4.68 -4.88 -2.42
CA ARG A 402 4.69 -3.40 -2.28
C ARG A 402 3.72 -2.90 -1.24
N TRP A 403 3.40 -3.71 -0.24
CA TRP A 403 2.44 -3.31 0.78
C TRP A 403 3.02 -2.23 1.70
N LEU A 404 2.74 -0.98 1.37
CA LEU A 404 3.23 0.21 2.09
C LEU A 404 2.39 0.59 3.32
N GLY A 405 1.52 -0.32 3.79
CA GLY A 405 0.69 -0.18 5.00
C GLY A 405 0.20 1.25 5.26
N ASP A 406 -0.91 1.66 4.63
CA ASP A 406 -1.59 2.95 4.87
C ASP A 406 -0.72 4.24 4.64
N GLN A 407 0.62 4.21 4.56
CA GLN A 407 1.46 5.42 4.56
C GLN A 407 1.44 6.21 3.25
N ALA A 408 1.31 5.53 2.10
CA ALA A 408 1.20 6.20 0.80
C ALA A 408 -0.21 6.78 0.55
N VAL A 409 -1.22 6.21 1.20
CA VAL A 409 -2.62 6.60 1.07
C VAL A 409 -3.01 7.67 2.11
N ILE A 410 -2.48 7.59 3.34
CA ILE A 410 -2.80 8.52 4.44
C ILE A 410 -2.24 9.94 4.21
N ARG A 411 -1.19 10.12 3.41
CA ARG A 411 -0.59 11.46 3.22
C ARG A 411 -1.40 12.40 2.32
N ALA A 412 -2.39 11.89 1.59
CA ALA A 412 -3.13 12.69 0.60
C ALA A 412 -4.53 13.16 1.01
N GLY A 413 -5.05 12.71 2.15
CA GLY A 413 -6.41 13.08 2.54
C GLY A 413 -6.92 12.27 3.72
N ARG A 414 -6.55 12.69 4.94
CA ARG A 414 -7.20 12.17 6.14
C ARG A 414 -8.57 12.85 6.26
N VAL A 415 -9.60 12.23 5.72
CA VAL A 415 -10.90 12.27 6.38
C VAL A 415 -10.77 11.26 7.50
N ASP A 416 -10.77 11.74 8.74
CA ASP A 416 -11.03 10.84 9.86
C ASP A 416 -12.33 10.12 9.53
N LEU A 417 -12.26 8.82 9.22
CA LEU A 417 -13.40 7.94 9.45
C LEU A 417 -13.88 8.30 10.85
N PRO A 418 -15.19 8.53 11.07
CA PRO A 418 -15.68 8.88 12.39
C PRO A 418 -15.05 7.89 13.35
N ARG A 419 -14.15 8.38 14.22
CA ARG A 419 -13.80 7.62 15.39
C ARG A 419 -15.16 7.34 15.98
N VAL A 420 -15.54 6.06 15.98
CA VAL A 420 -16.50 5.60 16.96
C VAL A 420 -15.79 5.92 18.26
N THR A 421 -16.04 7.13 18.75
CA THR A 421 -15.85 7.45 20.14
C THR A 421 -16.87 6.52 20.75
N VAL A 422 -16.43 5.32 21.11
CA VAL A 422 -17.14 4.54 22.10
C VAL A 422 -17.08 5.46 23.30
N SER A 423 -18.11 6.28 23.48
CA SER A 423 -18.34 6.95 24.75
C SER A 423 -18.73 5.84 25.72
N GLY A 424 -17.75 5.02 26.10
CA GLY A 424 -17.75 4.40 27.40
C GLY A 424 -17.60 5.58 28.35
N ASP A 425 -18.60 5.75 29.21
CA ASP A 425 -18.65 6.78 30.23
C ASP A 425 -17.27 7.06 30.85
N PRO A 426 -16.94 8.33 31.13
CA PRO A 426 -15.77 8.62 31.92
C PRO A 426 -15.89 7.87 33.24
N PHE A 427 -14.85 7.11 33.58
CA PHE A 427 -14.61 6.52 34.88
C PHE A 427 -15.20 7.39 36.00
N PRO A 428 -15.94 6.83 36.98
CA PRO A 428 -16.30 7.58 38.17
C PRO A 428 -15.01 7.96 38.90
N THR A 429 -14.61 9.22 38.78
CA THR A 429 -13.65 9.86 39.67
C THR A 429 -14.31 10.01 41.04
N GLU A 430 -14.04 9.07 41.94
CA GLU A 430 -13.73 9.32 43.37
C GLU A 430 -13.72 7.99 44.14
N LEU A 431 -12.52 7.49 44.44
CA LEU A 431 -12.26 6.85 45.72
C LEU A 431 -11.30 7.76 46.45
N ALA A 432 -11.83 8.55 47.39
CA ALA A 432 -11.03 9.25 48.39
C ALA A 432 -10.50 8.24 49.41
N PRO A 433 -9.25 8.41 49.88
CA PRO A 433 -8.96 8.09 51.27
C PRO A 433 -8.09 9.17 51.96
N PRO A 434 -8.06 9.24 53.30
CA PRO A 434 -8.99 8.73 54.31
C PRO A 434 -10.04 9.76 54.77
#